data_AF-A0A9X9HSW5-F1
#
_entry.id   AF-A0A9X9HSW5-F1
#
_cell.length_a   1.000
_cell.length_b   1.000
_cell.length_c   1.000
_cell.angle_alpha   90.00
_cell.angle_beta   90.00
_cell.angle_gamma   90.00
#
_symmetry.space_group_name_H-M   'P 1'
#
loop_
_entity.id
_entity.type
_entity.pdbx_description
1 polymer ?
#
loop_
_entity_poly.entity_id
_entity_poly.type
_entity_poly.pdbx_seq_one_letter_code
_entity_poly.pdbx_strand_id
1 'polypeptide(L)'
;MTTLLRLQDFDTSDSASFLYTLSAAYLDHTEQTGDEDMSSLNDEQHTLTALCYLDSQVQEGGFVQLIASGYGEYIFGNPVADSLRRWRIKPIPKILDKAKALYEKHGEAIEKMADEQRDFDEIRKAFPDFEELDGDYYDVADEDLETAAAYVQANWDKFAKLSG
;
A
#
# COMPACT_ATOMS: atom_id res chain seq x y z
N MET A 1 18.11 -18.44 1.90
CA MET A 1 18.89 -18.29 0.63
C MET A 1 18.58 -16.90 0.09
N THR A 2 19.58 -16.10 -0.29
CA THR A 2 19.32 -14.72 -0.76
C THR A 2 18.90 -14.71 -2.23
N THR A 3 17.75 -14.13 -2.54
CA THR A 3 17.31 -13.84 -3.91
C THR A 3 17.70 -12.42 -4.28
N LEU A 4 18.22 -12.23 -5.50
CA LEU A 4 18.63 -10.92 -6.02
C LEU A 4 17.87 -10.61 -7.31
N LEU A 5 17.00 -9.61 -7.25
CA LEU A 5 16.24 -9.08 -8.37
C LEU A 5 17.13 -8.16 -9.23
N ARG A 6 16.87 -8.11 -10.54
CA ARG A 6 17.58 -7.20 -11.46
C ARG A 6 16.57 -6.22 -12.06
N LEU A 7 16.90 -4.93 -12.03
CA LEU A 7 16.01 -3.88 -12.54
C LEU A 7 15.62 -4.09 -14.01
N GLN A 8 16.53 -4.62 -14.82
CA GLN A 8 16.30 -4.96 -16.23
C GLN A 8 15.22 -6.03 -16.48
N ASP A 9 14.83 -6.78 -15.45
CA ASP A 9 13.79 -7.81 -15.57
C ASP A 9 12.38 -7.21 -15.39
N PHE A 10 12.30 -5.90 -15.10
CA PHE A 10 11.05 -5.15 -14.92
C PHE A 10 10.85 -4.14 -16.05
N ASP A 11 9.60 -3.96 -16.48
CA ASP A 11 9.22 -2.84 -17.33
C ASP A 11 9.09 -1.59 -16.47
N THR A 12 9.98 -0.61 -16.68
CA THR A 12 10.00 0.66 -15.92
C THR A 12 9.36 1.81 -16.70
N SER A 13 8.72 1.54 -17.84
CA SER A 13 8.06 2.57 -18.65
C SER A 13 6.70 3.01 -18.09
N ASP A 14 6.04 2.12 -17.35
CA ASP A 14 4.81 2.39 -16.62
C ASP A 14 5.07 2.31 -15.10
N SER A 15 4.93 3.45 -14.42
CA SER A 15 5.31 3.57 -13.00
C SER A 15 4.48 2.67 -12.09
N ALA A 16 3.16 2.61 -12.29
CA ALA A 16 2.28 1.78 -11.48
C ALA A 16 2.59 0.30 -11.68
N SER A 17 2.60 -0.17 -12.93
CA SER A 17 2.86 -1.56 -13.29
C SER A 17 4.24 -2.02 -12.84
N PHE A 18 5.25 -1.15 -12.91
CA PHE A 18 6.58 -1.40 -12.35
C PHE A 18 6.54 -1.70 -10.85
N LEU A 19 5.93 -0.80 -10.07
CA LEU A 19 5.83 -0.93 -8.61
C LEU A 19 5.01 -2.17 -8.22
N TYR A 20 3.89 -2.41 -8.89
CA TYR A 20 3.06 -3.60 -8.68
C TYR A 20 3.80 -4.89 -8.97
N THR A 21 4.52 -4.97 -10.09
CA THR A 21 5.29 -6.16 -10.46
C THR A 21 6.40 -6.43 -9.45
N LEU A 22 7.05 -5.37 -8.95
CA LEU A 22 8.09 -5.49 -7.92
C LEU A 22 7.51 -5.95 -6.58
N SER A 23 6.38 -5.39 -6.14
CA SER A 23 5.69 -5.86 -4.95
C SER A 23 5.23 -7.31 -5.10
N ALA A 24 4.71 -7.70 -6.26
CA ALA A 24 4.33 -9.10 -6.53
C ALA A 24 5.53 -10.06 -6.39
N ALA A 25 6.71 -9.67 -6.87
CA ALA A 25 7.92 -10.47 -6.68
C ALA A 25 8.31 -10.65 -5.20
N TYR A 26 7.98 -9.70 -4.32
CA TYR A 26 8.18 -9.84 -2.88
C TYR A 26 7.20 -10.84 -2.29
N LEU A 27 5.92 -10.73 -2.64
CA LEU A 27 4.86 -11.62 -2.17
C LEU A 27 5.10 -13.08 -2.61
N ASP A 28 5.48 -13.27 -3.88
CA ASP A 28 5.87 -14.58 -4.41
C ASP A 28 7.04 -15.18 -3.63
N HIS A 29 8.02 -14.37 -3.25
CA HIS A 29 9.17 -14.83 -2.46
C HIS A 29 8.76 -15.22 -1.05
N THR A 30 7.94 -14.41 -0.37
CA THR A 30 7.47 -14.70 0.98
C THR A 30 6.62 -15.97 1.00
N GLU A 31 5.78 -16.18 -0.02
CA GLU A 31 5.00 -17.41 -0.17
C GLU A 31 5.90 -18.64 -0.41
N GLN A 32 6.86 -18.54 -1.33
CA GLN A 32 7.79 -19.64 -1.64
C GLN A 32 8.68 -20.04 -0.45
N THR A 33 8.94 -19.11 0.45
CA THR A 33 9.77 -19.34 1.64
C THR A 33 8.97 -19.68 2.90
N GLY A 34 7.63 -19.57 2.85
CA GLY A 34 6.76 -19.75 4.00
C GLY A 34 6.90 -18.64 5.05
N ASP A 35 7.33 -17.45 4.64
CA ASP A 35 7.50 -16.27 5.47
C ASP A 35 6.18 -15.49 5.55
N GLU A 36 5.20 -16.06 6.27
CA GLU A 36 3.85 -15.50 6.40
C GLU A 36 3.85 -14.09 7.02
N ASP A 37 4.81 -13.80 7.91
CA ASP A 37 4.98 -12.50 8.56
C ASP A 37 5.75 -11.49 7.68
N MET A 38 6.18 -11.90 6.48
CA MET A 38 7.01 -11.11 5.56
C MET A 38 8.29 -10.55 6.21
N SER A 39 8.83 -11.27 7.20
CA SER A 39 10.02 -10.88 7.99
C SER A 39 11.32 -10.78 7.18
N SER A 40 11.33 -11.38 6.00
CA SER A 40 12.42 -11.30 5.00
C SER A 40 12.50 -9.96 4.29
N LEU A 41 11.42 -9.17 4.32
CA LEU A 41 11.36 -7.85 3.72
C LEU A 41 11.96 -6.80 4.65
N ASN A 42 12.67 -5.84 4.08
CA ASN A 42 13.16 -4.68 4.81
C ASN A 42 12.13 -3.54 4.82
N ASP A 43 12.35 -2.50 5.62
CA ASP A 43 11.45 -1.35 5.77
C ASP A 43 11.06 -0.68 4.44
N GLU A 44 11.98 -0.58 3.46
CA GLU A 44 11.71 0.04 2.16
C GLU A 44 10.82 -0.88 1.30
N GLN A 45 11.03 -2.20 1.38
CA GLN A 45 10.22 -3.21 0.70
C GLN A 45 8.81 -3.29 1.30
N HIS A 46 8.68 -3.27 2.62
CA HIS A 46 7.38 -3.15 3.29
C HIS A 46 6.65 -1.85 2.91
N THR A 47 7.36 -0.72 2.83
CA THR A 47 6.76 0.55 2.38
C THR A 47 6.23 0.44 0.96
N LEU A 48 6.98 -0.18 0.05
CA LEU A 48 6.55 -0.39 -1.33
C LEU A 48 5.31 -1.29 -1.39
N THR A 49 5.34 -2.42 -0.69
CA THR A 49 4.22 -3.36 -0.65
C THR A 49 2.97 -2.70 -0.06
N ALA A 50 3.11 -1.93 1.01
CA ALA A 50 2.02 -1.15 1.60
C ALA A 50 1.45 -0.10 0.63
N LEU A 51 2.31 0.60 -0.12
CA LEU A 51 1.86 1.56 -1.14
C LEU A 51 1.06 0.87 -2.25
N CYS A 52 1.51 -0.29 -2.74
CA CYS A 52 0.79 -1.06 -3.77
C CYS A 52 -0.56 -1.58 -3.25
N TYR A 53 -0.63 -2.10 -2.02
CA TYR A 53 -1.92 -2.51 -1.44
C TYR A 53 -2.87 -1.33 -1.22
N LEU A 54 -2.35 -0.21 -0.72
CA LEU A 54 -3.10 1.03 -0.57
C LEU A 54 -3.71 1.44 -1.90
N ASP A 55 -2.89 1.54 -2.94
CA ASP A 55 -3.35 1.99 -4.26
C ASP A 55 -4.39 1.04 -4.84
N SER A 56 -4.12 -0.27 -4.84
CA SER A 56 -5.04 -1.29 -5.32
C SER A 56 -6.42 -1.20 -4.66
N GLN A 57 -6.46 -1.13 -3.33
CA GLN A 57 -7.73 -1.16 -2.60
C GLN A 57 -8.49 0.16 -2.74
N VAL A 58 -7.78 1.29 -2.68
CA VAL A 58 -8.41 2.61 -2.78
C VAL A 58 -8.95 2.84 -4.19
N GLN A 59 -8.20 2.51 -5.25
CA GLN A 59 -8.65 2.64 -6.64
C GLN A 59 -9.86 1.74 -6.96
N GLU A 60 -9.98 0.56 -6.33
CA GLU A 60 -11.10 -0.36 -6.57
C GLU A 60 -12.35 0.02 -5.77
N GLY A 61 -12.20 0.35 -4.48
CA GLY A 61 -13.34 0.59 -3.60
C GLY A 61 -13.05 1.46 -2.39
N GLY A 62 -12.05 2.33 -2.49
CA GLY A 62 -11.73 3.36 -1.49
C GLY A 62 -11.16 2.85 -0.17
N PHE A 63 -10.94 3.78 0.74
CA PHE A 63 -10.40 3.49 2.07
C PHE A 63 -11.30 2.57 2.90
N VAL A 64 -12.61 2.63 2.70
CA VAL A 64 -13.54 1.72 3.40
C VAL A 64 -13.32 0.27 2.97
N GLN A 65 -13.13 0.00 1.67
CA GLN A 65 -12.81 -1.35 1.20
C GLN A 65 -11.44 -1.80 1.73
N LEU A 66 -10.44 -0.93 1.71
CA LEU A 66 -9.12 -1.23 2.29
C LEU A 66 -9.22 -1.71 3.74
N ILE A 67 -10.00 -0.99 4.56
CA ILE A 67 -10.20 -1.33 5.98
C ILE A 67 -11.02 -2.63 6.11
N ALA A 68 -12.13 -2.74 5.38
CA ALA A 68 -13.00 -3.92 5.40
C ALA A 68 -12.29 -5.20 4.93
N SER A 69 -11.29 -5.08 4.06
CA SER A 69 -10.42 -6.17 3.61
C SER A 69 -9.32 -6.53 4.64
N GLY A 70 -9.27 -5.87 5.79
CA GLY A 70 -8.34 -6.17 6.88
C GLY A 70 -6.96 -5.49 6.76
N TYR A 71 -6.77 -4.56 5.81
CA TYR A 71 -5.48 -3.87 5.62
C TYR A 71 -5.34 -2.61 6.49
N GLY A 72 -6.35 -2.24 7.28
CA GLY A 72 -6.34 -1.03 8.12
C GLY A 72 -5.10 -0.94 9.02
N GLU A 73 -4.90 -1.93 9.89
CA GLU A 73 -3.75 -1.95 10.82
C GLU A 73 -2.41 -1.99 10.08
N TYR A 74 -2.33 -2.74 8.98
CA TYR A 74 -1.10 -2.82 8.18
C TYR A 74 -0.71 -1.47 7.56
N ILE A 75 -1.69 -0.68 7.09
CA ILE A 75 -1.42 0.62 6.48
C ILE A 75 -1.24 1.72 7.53
N PHE A 76 -2.08 1.75 8.57
CA PHE A 76 -2.12 2.84 9.55
C PHE A 76 -1.30 2.60 10.81
N GLY A 77 -0.98 1.35 11.14
CA GLY A 77 -0.11 0.95 12.25
C GLY A 77 1.38 1.04 11.92
N ASN A 78 1.74 0.92 10.64
CA ASN A 78 3.11 1.04 10.15
C ASN A 78 3.48 2.49 9.76
N PRO A 79 4.77 2.86 9.75
CA PRO A 79 5.23 4.21 9.43
C PRO A 79 5.22 4.52 7.91
N VAL A 80 4.22 4.03 7.17
CA VAL A 80 4.12 4.15 5.69
C VAL A 80 4.18 5.62 5.26
N ALA A 81 3.35 6.48 5.87
CA ALA A 81 3.33 7.91 5.54
C ALA A 81 4.70 8.59 5.75
N ASP A 82 5.44 8.21 6.80
CA ASP A 82 6.77 8.76 7.07
C ASP A 82 7.83 8.25 6.07
N SER A 83 7.76 6.99 5.66
CA SER A 83 8.64 6.44 4.64
C SER A 83 8.40 7.13 3.28
N LEU A 84 7.14 7.29 2.88
CA LEU A 84 6.78 8.00 1.64
C LEU A 84 7.27 9.46 1.64
N ARG A 85 7.23 10.17 2.78
CA ARG A 85 7.84 11.50 2.91
C ARG A 85 9.35 11.50 2.63
N ARG A 86 10.07 10.45 3.02
CA ARG A 86 11.51 10.30 2.70
C ARG A 86 11.73 10.07 1.21
N TRP A 87 10.77 9.44 0.53
CA TRP A 87 10.75 9.25 -0.92
C TRP A 87 10.38 10.54 -1.68
N ARG A 88 10.20 11.66 -0.97
CA ARG A 88 9.79 12.98 -1.49
C ARG A 88 8.32 13.07 -1.93
N ILE A 89 7.52 12.07 -1.60
CA ILE A 89 6.07 12.03 -1.77
C ILE A 89 5.42 12.83 -0.64
N LYS A 90 4.39 13.63 -0.93
CA LYS A 90 3.75 14.50 0.09
C LYS A 90 2.22 14.44 0.09
N PRO A 91 1.53 14.40 -1.06
CA PRO A 91 0.07 14.29 -1.09
C PRO A 91 -0.45 13.03 -0.40
N ILE A 92 -0.06 11.82 -0.84
CA ILE A 92 -0.51 10.56 -0.23
C ILE A 92 -0.28 10.53 1.30
N PRO A 93 0.91 10.89 1.84
CA PRO A 93 1.11 10.94 3.29
C PRO A 93 0.12 11.83 4.05
N LYS A 94 -0.28 12.97 3.48
CA LYS A 94 -1.28 13.85 4.12
C LYS A 94 -2.66 13.22 4.11
N ILE A 95 -3.01 12.52 3.04
CA ILE A 95 -4.28 11.79 2.93
C ILE A 95 -4.28 10.65 3.96
N LEU A 96 -3.18 9.91 4.08
CA LEU A 96 -3.01 8.86 5.09
C LEU A 96 -3.12 9.38 6.52
N ASP A 97 -2.59 10.57 6.84
CA ASP A 97 -2.76 11.17 8.16
C ASP A 97 -4.24 11.43 8.48
N LYS A 98 -5.01 11.95 7.51
CA LYS A 98 -6.47 12.16 7.65
C LYS A 98 -7.22 10.84 7.75
N ALA A 99 -6.91 9.89 6.88
CA ALA A 99 -7.54 8.57 6.83
C ALA A 99 -7.28 7.78 8.12
N LYS A 100 -6.08 7.89 8.68
CA LYS A 100 -5.73 7.30 9.99
C LYS A 100 -6.63 7.82 11.11
N ALA A 101 -6.89 9.13 11.17
CA ALA A 101 -7.79 9.69 12.18
C ALA A 101 -9.23 9.16 12.05
N LEU A 102 -9.70 8.92 10.83
CA LEU A 102 -11.00 8.27 10.60
C LEU A 102 -10.96 6.78 10.94
N TYR A 103 -9.87 6.07 10.61
CA TYR A 103 -9.66 4.68 10.98
C TYR A 103 -9.66 4.48 12.50
N GLU A 104 -8.99 5.32 13.26
CA GLU A 104 -9.00 5.27 14.74
C GLU A 104 -10.42 5.45 15.32
N LYS A 105 -11.31 6.14 14.60
CA LYS A 105 -12.69 6.39 15.01
C LYS A 105 -13.69 5.33 14.52
N HIS A 106 -13.45 4.75 13.34
CA HIS A 106 -14.43 3.96 12.60
C HIS A 106 -13.95 2.55 12.19
N GLY A 107 -12.64 2.28 12.29
CA GLY A 107 -12.00 1.04 11.83
C GLY A 107 -12.63 -0.21 12.40
N GLU A 108 -12.75 -0.31 13.73
CA GLU A 108 -13.38 -1.45 14.40
C GLU A 108 -14.82 -1.68 13.93
N ALA A 109 -15.57 -0.60 13.66
CA ALA A 109 -16.95 -0.72 13.19
C ALA A 109 -17.01 -1.21 11.73
N ILE A 110 -16.10 -0.75 10.87
CA ILE A 110 -15.97 -1.19 9.47
C ILE A 110 -15.58 -2.67 9.43
N GLU A 111 -14.53 -3.06 10.16
CA GLU A 111 -14.03 -4.44 10.25
C GLU A 111 -15.13 -5.39 10.77
N LYS A 112 -15.85 -4.98 11.82
CA LYS A 112 -16.99 -5.75 12.31
C LYS A 112 -18.10 -5.93 11.26
N MET A 113 -18.41 -4.89 10.49
CA MET A 113 -19.40 -5.00 9.41
C MET A 113 -18.92 -5.95 8.31
N ALA A 114 -17.62 -5.98 8.02
CA ALA A 114 -17.01 -6.92 7.09
C ALA A 114 -17.06 -8.37 7.62
N ASP A 115 -16.78 -8.59 8.90
CA ASP A 115 -16.90 -9.90 9.58
C ASP A 115 -18.34 -10.44 9.55
N GLU A 116 -19.33 -9.52 9.60
CA GLU A 116 -20.76 -9.83 9.41
C GLU A 116 -21.12 -10.14 7.94
N GLN A 117 -20.13 -10.19 7.04
CA GLN A 117 -20.28 -10.44 5.60
C GLN A 117 -21.21 -9.44 4.90
N ARG A 118 -21.22 -8.18 5.36
CA ARG A 118 -21.96 -7.11 4.69
C ARG A 118 -21.29 -6.74 3.38
N ASP A 119 -22.13 -6.32 2.44
CA ASP A 119 -21.68 -5.86 1.14
C ASP A 119 -20.87 -4.56 1.25
N PHE A 120 -19.80 -4.42 0.47
CA PHE A 120 -18.92 -3.23 0.54
C PHE A 120 -19.65 -1.92 0.23
N ASP A 121 -20.67 -1.91 -0.65
CA ASP A 121 -21.45 -0.70 -0.91
C ASP A 121 -22.29 -0.30 0.31
N GLU A 122 -22.74 -1.27 1.11
CA GLU A 122 -23.44 -1.01 2.36
C GLU A 122 -22.50 -0.38 3.39
N ILE A 123 -21.30 -0.95 3.55
CA ILE A 123 -20.29 -0.43 4.46
C ILE A 123 -19.87 0.99 4.03
N ARG A 124 -19.57 1.21 2.74
CA ARG A 124 -19.22 2.53 2.19
C ARG A 124 -20.29 3.59 2.50
N LYS A 125 -21.57 3.28 2.27
CA LYS A 125 -22.69 4.19 2.57
C LYS A 125 -22.81 4.52 4.06
N ALA A 126 -22.38 3.63 4.95
CA ALA A 126 -22.40 3.86 6.39
C ALA A 126 -21.28 4.81 6.87
N PHE A 127 -20.19 4.94 6.09
CA PHE A 127 -19.02 5.76 6.44
C PHE A 127 -18.67 6.76 5.33
N PRO A 128 -19.55 7.73 5.02
CA PRO A 128 -19.34 8.70 3.93
C PRO A 128 -18.16 9.65 4.19
N ASP A 129 -17.70 9.78 5.44
CA ASP A 129 -16.56 10.63 5.81
C ASP A 129 -15.26 10.27 5.05
N PHE A 130 -15.15 9.05 4.49
CA PHE A 130 -14.02 8.62 3.67
C PHE A 130 -14.12 9.04 2.19
N GLU A 131 -15.29 9.43 1.69
CA GLU A 131 -15.50 9.73 0.25
C GLU A 131 -14.63 10.89 -0.23
N GLU A 132 -14.44 11.93 0.59
CA GLU A 132 -13.53 13.04 0.26
C GLU A 132 -12.08 12.57 0.18
N LEU A 133 -11.67 11.60 1.02
CA LEU A 133 -10.31 11.07 1.01
C LEU A 133 -10.06 10.13 -0.17
N ASP A 134 -11.07 9.35 -0.58
CA ASP A 134 -11.02 8.56 -1.81
C ASP A 134 -10.76 9.49 -3.01
N GLY A 135 -11.51 10.59 -3.11
CA GLY A 135 -11.34 11.60 -4.16
C GLY A 135 -9.97 12.29 -4.12
N ASP A 136 -9.54 12.76 -2.93
CA ASP A 136 -8.21 13.35 -2.73
C ASP A 136 -7.10 12.38 -3.19
N TYR A 137 -7.28 11.07 -2.99
CA TYR A 137 -6.32 10.05 -3.39
C TYR A 137 -6.28 9.89 -4.91
N TYR A 138 -7.44 9.78 -5.57
CA TYR A 138 -7.50 9.62 -7.03
C TYR A 138 -6.83 10.78 -7.77
N ASP A 139 -6.95 12.00 -7.26
CA ASP A 139 -6.37 13.19 -7.87
C ASP A 139 -4.83 13.21 -7.84
N VAL A 140 -4.20 12.44 -6.94
CA VAL A 140 -2.74 12.51 -6.68
C VAL A 140 -1.99 11.21 -6.92
N ALA A 141 -2.71 10.08 -7.04
CA ALA A 141 -2.12 8.74 -7.08
C ALA A 141 -1.10 8.60 -8.22
N ASP A 142 -1.45 9.00 -9.44
CA ASP A 142 -0.58 8.84 -10.61
C ASP A 142 0.77 9.58 -10.42
N GLU A 143 0.73 10.86 -10.02
CA GLU A 143 1.95 11.67 -9.82
C GLU A 143 2.82 11.16 -8.66
N ASP A 144 2.19 10.70 -7.57
CA ASP A 144 2.91 10.18 -6.42
C ASP A 144 3.49 8.78 -6.69
N LEU A 145 2.82 7.94 -7.49
CA LEU A 145 3.35 6.65 -7.97
C LEU A 145 4.52 6.84 -8.94
N GLU A 146 4.47 7.85 -9.82
CA GLU A 146 5.63 8.23 -10.63
C GLU A 146 6.83 8.62 -9.76
N THR A 147 6.59 9.41 -8.72
CA THR A 147 7.62 9.81 -7.76
C THR A 147 8.19 8.60 -7.00
N ALA A 148 7.33 7.66 -6.59
CA ALA A 148 7.74 6.41 -5.97
C ALA A 148 8.60 5.57 -6.92
N ALA A 149 8.17 5.37 -8.17
CA ALA A 149 8.91 4.63 -9.19
C ALA A 149 10.30 5.23 -9.43
N ALA A 150 10.40 6.56 -9.54
CA ALA A 150 11.68 7.25 -9.68
C ALA A 150 12.59 7.03 -8.46
N TYR A 151 12.04 7.07 -7.23
CA TYR A 151 12.81 6.79 -6.02
C TYR A 151 13.31 5.33 -5.99
N VAL A 152 12.46 4.35 -6.30
CA VAL A 152 12.82 2.94 -6.32
C VAL A 152 13.95 2.69 -7.34
N GLN A 153 13.83 3.23 -8.56
CA GLN A 153 14.86 3.08 -9.59
C GLN A 153 16.20 3.71 -9.16
N ALA A 154 16.17 4.90 -8.53
CA ALA A 154 17.37 5.59 -8.07
C ALA A 154 18.06 4.92 -6.87
N ASN A 155 17.33 4.06 -6.12
CA ASN A 155 17.81 3.40 -4.90
C ASN A 155 17.68 1.88 -4.98
N TRP A 156 17.87 1.30 -6.17
CA TRP A 156 17.57 -0.11 -6.47
C TRP A 156 18.20 -1.10 -5.49
N ASP A 157 19.38 -0.80 -4.95
CA ASP A 157 20.09 -1.63 -3.97
C ASP A 157 19.27 -1.93 -2.71
N LYS A 158 18.38 -1.02 -2.31
CA LYS A 158 17.46 -1.20 -1.17
C LYS A 158 16.29 -2.15 -1.48
N PHE A 159 15.94 -2.29 -2.75
CA PHE A 159 14.76 -3.03 -3.22
C PHE A 159 15.11 -4.38 -3.83
N ALA A 160 16.35 -4.57 -4.29
CA ALA A 160 16.77 -5.71 -5.09
C ALA A 160 16.99 -7.01 -4.29
N LYS A 161 17.29 -6.91 -3.00
CA LYS A 161 17.76 -8.05 -2.19
C LYS A 161 16.65 -8.56 -1.29
N LEU A 162 16.29 -9.84 -1.46
CA LEU A 162 15.37 -10.55 -0.58
C LEU A 162 16.15 -11.55 0.27
N SER A 163 16.00 -11.45 1.59
CA SER A 163 16.78 -12.23 2.55
C SER A 163 15.89 -13.24 3.24
N GLY A 164 15.99 -14.52 2.87
CA GLY A 164 15.38 -15.64 3.61
C GLY A 164 16.38 -16.48 4.38
#